data_AF-A0A6N7FY39-F1
#
_entry.id   AF-A0A6N7FY39-F1
#
_cell.length_a   1.000
_cell.length_b   1.000
_cell.length_c   1.000
_cell.angle_alpha   90.00
_cell.angle_beta   90.00
_cell.angle_gamma   90.00
#
_symmetry.space_group_name_H-M   'P 1'
#
loop_
_entity.id
_entity.type
_entity.pdbx_description
1 polymer ?
#
loop_
_entity_poly.entity_id
_entity_poly.type
_entity_poly.pdbx_seq_one_letter_code
_entity_poly.pdbx_strand_id
1 'polypeptide(L)'
;MSATTLTTRERAEHATQQRLLNAYLRESGRIPTETGDGLVRVPLSGECAIVVALRVRSECGHHCYGDEVWLERPGIARQRVSHREIVTLLLDEVATLAGVVVCGGDVGGEGDGRALARQIESSTAATERYLAAPPAPGAGPTRQAEQSLRFGHPFHPTPKSIDGFGDDLPRYAPELGADFRLHWFAVRTDALLERRVAPGPWAPPDVERHVPTGYAPLPAHPWQAAYLMPRVAELIAAGTVIALGERGGRVYPTSSVRTVCDPAFSTSWKLPLHVRITNFVRTNPIEHLSRAADASALVARLRPRWRYERFGVLLETGYRTIDPTLVGDDLAADTAVVFRQLTDDRYTPRVVAGLLEERNDGVPAVIDDIRRSGGSSSEWLRRYLRVSLLPLLDVFEREGVSFEAHVQNSLLHTEDGWPERFWVRDMEGTSVSTARCCDVDSESPLWYSDDEAWLRLRYHAVTNHLGHLIAVIGRHAHGERPLWTTARELLRSEGGALGNELVTAPTMPAKANLLSRFAGRGERPLYVDIPNPLFQVST
;
A
#
# COMPACT_ATOMS: atom_id res chain seq x y z
N MET A 1 12.55 -35.18 -15.25
CA MET A 1 12.62 -35.00 -13.79
C MET A 1 11.29 -34.41 -13.37
N SER A 2 10.53 -35.13 -12.53
CA SER A 2 9.24 -34.66 -12.03
C SER A 2 9.47 -33.35 -11.29
N ALA A 3 8.90 -32.24 -11.76
CA ALA A 3 8.90 -30.99 -11.01
C ALA A 3 8.12 -31.27 -9.71
N THR A 4 8.83 -31.36 -8.59
CA THR A 4 8.21 -31.50 -7.27
C THR A 4 7.39 -30.24 -7.05
N THR A 5 6.06 -30.37 -7.02
CA THR A 5 5.19 -29.23 -6.73
C THR A 5 5.50 -28.75 -5.32
N LEU A 6 6.00 -27.53 -5.18
CA LEU A 6 6.26 -26.91 -3.88
C LEU A 6 4.99 -26.95 -3.02
N THR A 7 5.14 -27.30 -1.75
CA THR A 7 4.09 -27.18 -0.74
C THR A 7 3.65 -25.72 -0.58
N THR A 8 2.47 -25.50 -0.02
CA THR A 8 1.99 -24.14 0.26
C THR A 8 2.95 -23.37 1.19
N ARG A 9 3.55 -24.06 2.16
CA ARG A 9 4.57 -23.50 3.05
C ARG A 9 5.79 -23.04 2.26
N GLU A 10 6.36 -23.91 1.42
CA GLU A 10 7.54 -23.57 0.61
C GLU A 10 7.26 -22.40 -0.33
N ARG A 11 6.06 -22.31 -0.91
CA ARG A 11 5.64 -21.16 -1.74
C ARG A 11 5.58 -19.86 -0.92
N ALA A 12 5.06 -19.91 0.31
CA ALA A 12 5.02 -18.75 1.19
C ALA A 12 6.44 -18.32 1.62
N GLU A 13 7.29 -19.27 1.98
CA GLU A 13 8.69 -19.00 2.34
C GLU A 13 9.47 -18.40 1.17
N HIS A 14 9.31 -18.95 -0.04
CA HIS A 14 9.91 -18.42 -1.26
C HIS A 14 9.46 -16.98 -1.54
N ALA A 15 8.16 -16.70 -1.42
CA ALA A 15 7.62 -15.35 -1.58
C ALA A 15 8.16 -14.35 -0.53
N THR A 16 8.41 -14.80 0.70
CA THR A 16 9.05 -14.00 1.75
C THR A 16 10.53 -13.78 1.45
N GLN A 17 11.28 -14.82 1.08
CA GLN A 17 12.70 -14.73 0.73
C GLN A 17 12.92 -13.74 -0.43
N GLN A 18 12.10 -13.81 -1.47
CA GLN A 18 12.17 -12.88 -2.60
C GLN A 18 12.00 -11.42 -2.17
N ARG A 19 11.04 -11.13 -1.28
CA ARG A 19 10.80 -9.77 -0.77
C ARG A 19 11.95 -9.26 0.08
N LEU A 20 12.51 -10.13 0.93
CA LEU A 20 13.65 -9.78 1.77
C LEU A 20 14.90 -9.52 0.93
N LEU A 21 15.20 -10.38 -0.05
CA LEU A 21 16.33 -10.19 -0.96
C LEU A 21 16.16 -8.92 -1.81
N ASN A 22 14.96 -8.68 -2.34
CA ASN A 22 14.67 -7.47 -3.12
C ASN A 22 14.79 -6.20 -2.28
N ALA A 23 14.26 -6.20 -1.05
CA ALA A 23 14.43 -5.08 -0.12
C ALA A 23 15.90 -4.90 0.27
N TYR A 24 16.60 -5.97 0.62
CA TYR A 24 18.00 -5.94 1.00
C TYR A 24 18.90 -5.37 -0.10
N LEU A 25 18.80 -5.87 -1.34
CA LEU A 25 19.61 -5.37 -2.46
C LEU A 25 19.32 -3.90 -2.75
N ARG A 26 18.03 -3.53 -2.78
CA ARG A 26 17.59 -2.15 -2.98
C ARG A 26 18.16 -1.21 -1.91
N GLU A 27 18.12 -1.62 -0.65
CA GLU A 27 18.42 -0.76 0.50
C GLU A 27 19.90 -0.72 0.86
N SER A 28 20.64 -1.78 0.54
CA SER A 28 22.09 -1.85 0.75
C SER A 28 22.91 -1.27 -0.41
N GLY A 29 22.30 -1.09 -1.60
CA GLY A 29 23.00 -0.70 -2.82
C GLY A 29 23.95 -1.77 -3.36
N ARG A 30 23.94 -2.98 -2.79
CA ARG A 30 24.81 -4.08 -3.20
C ARG A 30 24.36 -4.64 -4.55
N ILE A 31 25.34 -4.94 -5.41
CA ILE A 31 25.09 -5.43 -6.76
C ILE A 31 25.34 -6.94 -6.81
N PRO A 32 24.34 -7.76 -7.19
CA PRO A 32 24.57 -9.19 -7.39
C PRO A 32 25.50 -9.48 -8.57
N THR A 33 26.45 -10.40 -8.41
CA THR A 33 27.38 -10.82 -9.48
C THR A 33 27.04 -12.21 -9.98
N GLU A 34 27.11 -12.44 -11.29
CA GLU A 34 26.89 -13.77 -11.86
C GLU A 34 28.01 -14.74 -11.50
N THR A 35 27.66 -16.00 -11.34
CA THR A 35 28.60 -17.11 -11.17
C THR A 35 28.80 -17.83 -12.50
N GLY A 36 29.92 -18.53 -12.65
CA GLY A 36 30.20 -19.34 -13.85
C GLY A 36 29.22 -20.50 -14.09
N ASP A 37 28.39 -20.84 -13.10
CA ASP A 37 27.36 -21.89 -13.15
C ASP A 37 25.92 -21.36 -13.30
N GLY A 38 25.74 -20.08 -13.69
CA GLY A 38 24.42 -19.51 -14.01
C GLY A 38 23.58 -19.11 -12.80
N LEU A 39 24.20 -18.99 -11.61
CA LEU A 39 23.59 -18.45 -10.40
C LEU A 39 24.05 -16.99 -10.20
N VAL A 40 23.48 -16.31 -9.20
CA VAL A 40 23.94 -14.99 -8.77
C VAL A 40 24.41 -15.02 -7.32
N ARG A 41 25.49 -14.31 -7.03
CA ARG A 41 26.02 -14.05 -5.69
C ARG A 41 25.45 -12.71 -5.21
N VAL A 42 24.61 -12.76 -4.19
CA VAL A 42 24.16 -11.62 -3.39
C VAL A 42 25.18 -11.43 -2.27
N PRO A 43 26.02 -10.38 -2.32
CA PRO A 43 27.14 -10.25 -1.39
C PRO A 43 26.66 -9.94 0.03
N LEU A 44 27.23 -10.66 1.00
CA LEU A 44 27.11 -10.44 2.43
C LEU A 44 28.44 -9.85 2.97
N SER A 45 28.49 -9.51 4.25
CA SER A 45 29.70 -9.04 4.93
C SER A 45 30.70 -10.20 5.10
N GLY A 46 31.98 -9.86 5.25
CA GLY A 46 33.04 -10.86 5.49
C GLY A 46 33.27 -11.84 4.33
N GLU A 47 33.21 -11.36 3.09
CA GLU A 47 33.39 -12.14 1.86
C GLU A 47 32.40 -13.31 1.68
N CYS A 48 31.32 -13.34 2.46
CA CYS A 48 30.24 -14.31 2.33
C CYS A 48 29.26 -13.88 1.23
N ALA A 49 28.48 -14.81 0.70
CA ALA A 49 27.41 -14.50 -0.25
C ALA A 49 26.24 -15.48 -0.14
N ILE A 50 25.02 -14.95 -0.29
CA ILE A 50 23.87 -15.79 -0.66
C ILE A 50 23.98 -16.09 -2.16
N VAL A 51 23.96 -17.34 -2.53
CA VAL A 51 23.97 -17.78 -3.93
C VAL A 51 22.59 -18.33 -4.26
N VAL A 52 22.00 -17.88 -5.36
CA VAL A 52 20.64 -18.26 -5.77
C VAL A 52 20.48 -18.11 -7.28
N ALA A 53 19.60 -18.89 -7.91
CA ALA A 53 19.29 -18.68 -9.33
C ALA A 53 18.49 -17.38 -9.52
N LEU A 54 18.84 -16.57 -10.52
CA LEU A 54 18.05 -15.39 -10.90
C LEU A 54 17.16 -15.75 -12.10
N ARG A 55 15.87 -15.98 -11.84
CA ARG A 55 14.88 -16.32 -12.87
C ARG A 55 14.49 -15.11 -13.72
N VAL A 56 14.35 -13.96 -13.07
CA VAL A 56 14.02 -12.69 -13.73
C VAL A 56 14.86 -11.59 -13.11
N ARG A 57 15.62 -10.89 -13.96
CA ARG A 57 16.26 -9.62 -13.61
C ARG A 57 15.28 -8.47 -13.87
N SER A 58 15.22 -7.51 -12.96
CA SER A 58 14.36 -6.33 -13.05
C SER A 58 15.18 -5.07 -12.85
N GLU A 59 14.91 -4.04 -13.64
CA GLU A 59 15.66 -2.78 -13.60
C GLU A 59 15.34 -1.97 -12.33
N CYS A 60 14.12 -2.12 -11.80
CA CYS A 60 13.69 -1.51 -10.52
C CYS A 60 13.86 -2.45 -9.31
N GLY A 61 14.56 -3.57 -9.45
CA GLY A 61 14.85 -4.50 -8.36
C GLY A 61 13.71 -5.46 -8.00
N HIS A 62 12.68 -5.60 -8.85
CA HIS A 62 11.63 -6.63 -8.69
C HIS A 62 12.12 -8.01 -9.17
N HIS A 63 13.29 -8.45 -8.70
CA HIS A 63 13.88 -9.71 -9.12
C HIS A 63 13.01 -10.91 -8.73
N CYS A 64 13.10 -11.98 -9.52
CA CYS A 64 12.54 -13.29 -9.19
C CYS A 64 13.65 -14.32 -9.05
N TYR A 65 13.60 -15.11 -7.98
CA TYR A 65 14.67 -16.05 -7.63
C TYR A 65 14.23 -17.51 -7.78
N GLY A 66 15.20 -18.41 -7.90
CA GLY A 66 14.99 -19.85 -7.77
C GLY A 66 14.63 -20.27 -6.35
N ASP A 67 14.23 -21.53 -6.20
CA ASP A 67 13.75 -22.08 -4.93
C ASP A 67 14.89 -22.64 -4.05
N GLU A 68 16.04 -22.88 -4.67
CA GLU A 68 17.24 -23.33 -3.97
C GLU A 68 18.17 -22.15 -3.69
N VAL A 69 18.54 -22.00 -2.42
CA VAL A 69 19.39 -20.93 -1.92
C VAL A 69 20.54 -21.55 -1.16
N TRP A 70 21.75 -21.05 -1.42
CA TRP A 70 22.98 -21.52 -0.80
C TRP A 70 23.71 -20.37 -0.12
N LEU A 71 24.53 -20.70 0.87
CA LEU A 71 25.51 -19.82 1.47
C LEU A 71 26.90 -20.21 0.98
N GLU A 72 27.62 -19.22 0.48
CA GLU A 72 29.02 -19.31 0.10
C GLU A 72 29.87 -18.56 1.13
N ARG A 73 30.94 -19.21 1.60
CA ARG A 73 31.93 -18.65 2.53
C ARG A 73 33.34 -18.94 2.02
N PRO A 74 34.34 -18.07 2.29
CA PRO A 74 35.72 -18.30 1.87
C PRO A 74 36.24 -19.67 2.31
N GLY A 75 36.76 -20.45 1.37
CA GLY A 75 37.36 -21.77 1.63
C GLY A 75 36.37 -22.90 1.98
N ILE A 76 35.05 -22.68 1.90
CA ILE A 76 34.02 -23.68 2.22
C ILE A 76 33.13 -23.92 0.99
N ALA A 77 32.83 -25.19 0.72
CA ALA A 77 31.86 -25.55 -0.33
C ALA A 77 30.48 -24.95 -0.04
N ARG A 78 29.73 -24.58 -1.08
CA ARG A 78 28.38 -23.99 -0.93
C ARG A 78 27.48 -24.93 -0.14
N GLN A 79 26.78 -24.38 0.85
CA GLN A 79 25.85 -25.13 1.69
C GLN A 79 24.43 -24.63 1.48
N ARG A 80 23.47 -25.53 1.32
CA ARG A 80 22.06 -25.16 1.22
C ARG A 80 21.60 -24.56 2.54
N VAL A 81 20.85 -23.47 2.48
CA VAL A 81 20.32 -22.76 3.66
C VAL A 81 18.80 -22.84 3.73
N SER A 82 18.28 -22.95 4.95
CA SER A 82 16.86 -22.92 5.24
C SER A 82 16.30 -21.50 5.20
N HIS A 83 14.96 -21.38 5.10
CA HIS A 83 14.27 -20.10 5.21
C HIS A 83 14.67 -19.30 6.45
N ARG A 84 14.72 -19.96 7.62
CA ARG A 84 15.07 -19.31 8.89
C ARG A 84 16.51 -18.78 8.87
N GLU A 85 17.45 -19.55 8.32
CA GLU A 85 18.85 -19.12 8.20
C GLU A 85 18.99 -17.91 7.26
N ILE A 86 18.28 -17.89 6.12
CA ILE A 86 18.27 -16.74 5.21
C ILE A 86 17.76 -15.49 5.92
N VAL A 87 16.65 -15.59 6.67
CA VAL A 87 16.10 -14.47 7.44
C VAL A 87 17.13 -13.97 8.46
N THR A 88 17.75 -14.86 9.23
CA THR A 88 18.78 -14.48 10.21
C THR A 88 19.96 -13.78 9.54
N LEU A 89 20.52 -14.37 8.47
CA LEU A 89 21.65 -13.79 7.74
C LEU A 89 21.35 -12.37 7.23
N LEU A 90 20.19 -12.17 6.62
CA LEU A 90 19.80 -10.85 6.11
C LEU A 90 19.56 -9.84 7.23
N LEU A 91 19.00 -10.26 8.37
CA LEU A 91 18.80 -9.38 9.52
C LEU A 91 20.13 -8.99 10.20
N ASP A 92 21.12 -9.89 10.22
CA ASP A 92 22.46 -9.58 10.72
C ASP A 92 23.17 -8.54 9.84
N GLU A 93 23.03 -8.66 8.50
CA GLU A 93 23.51 -7.64 7.56
C GLU A 93 22.80 -6.30 7.75
N VAL A 94 21.48 -6.33 7.93
CA VAL A 94 20.67 -5.13 8.19
C VAL A 94 21.07 -4.47 9.51
N ALA A 95 21.37 -5.25 10.56
CA ALA A 95 21.88 -4.72 11.82
C ALA A 95 23.21 -3.99 11.63
N THR A 96 24.10 -4.54 10.81
CA THR A 96 25.38 -3.92 10.47
C THR A 96 25.18 -2.61 9.69
N LEU A 97 24.30 -2.61 8.68
CA LEU A 97 23.96 -1.41 7.91
C LEU A 97 23.30 -0.34 8.77
N ALA A 98 22.36 -0.73 9.63
CA ALA A 98 21.67 0.18 10.53
C ALA A 98 22.64 0.80 11.56
N GLY A 99 23.59 0.02 12.09
CA GLY A 99 24.64 0.54 12.98
C GLY A 99 25.45 1.67 12.34
N VAL A 100 25.81 1.54 11.06
CA VAL A 100 26.52 2.59 10.31
C VAL A 100 25.64 3.83 10.10
N VAL A 101 24.36 3.64 9.78
CA VAL A 101 23.41 4.75 9.54
C VAL A 101 23.05 5.50 10.84
N VAL A 102 22.97 4.81 11.96
CA VAL A 102 22.62 5.38 13.28
C VAL A 102 23.77 6.17 13.91
N CYS A 103 25.03 5.85 13.61
CA CYS A 103 26.20 6.64 14.06
C CYS A 103 26.24 8.08 13.47
N GLY A 104 25.35 8.44 12.54
CA GLY A 104 25.25 9.77 11.93
C GLY A 104 24.06 10.65 12.37
N GLY A 105 23.17 10.19 13.27
CA GLY A 105 22.07 11.03 13.78
C GLY A 105 21.00 10.30 14.62
N ASP A 106 20.59 10.97 15.72
CA ASP A 106 19.61 10.67 16.76
C ASP A 106 19.24 9.21 17.08
N VAL A 107 19.55 8.85 18.33
CA VAL A 107 19.39 7.56 19.00
C VAL A 107 17.92 7.28 19.29
N GLY A 108 17.40 6.15 18.78
CA GLY A 108 16.03 5.72 19.05
C GLY A 108 15.79 4.25 18.73
N GLY A 109 16.33 3.35 19.55
CA GLY A 109 15.99 1.93 19.60
C GLY A 109 17.06 0.99 19.03
N GLU A 110 17.62 0.13 19.88
CA GLU A 110 18.27 -1.09 19.41
C GLU A 110 17.22 -1.88 18.61
N GLY A 111 17.43 -2.02 17.30
CA GLY A 111 16.54 -2.82 16.47
C GLY A 111 16.51 -4.26 16.97
N ASP A 112 15.40 -4.70 17.56
CA ASP A 112 15.23 -6.09 17.99
C ASP A 112 15.05 -6.98 16.75
N GLY A 113 16.16 -7.41 16.16
CA GLY A 113 16.18 -8.35 15.05
C GLY A 113 15.39 -9.63 15.35
N ARG A 114 15.27 -10.04 16.62
CA ARG A 114 14.44 -11.20 16.99
C ARG A 114 12.95 -10.88 16.90
N ALA A 115 12.51 -9.68 17.29
CA ALA A 115 11.13 -9.26 17.08
C ALA A 115 10.78 -9.19 15.59
N LEU A 116 11.65 -8.61 14.76
CA LEU A 116 11.41 -8.55 13.33
C LEU A 116 11.39 -9.94 12.69
N ALA A 117 12.27 -10.86 13.10
CA ALA A 117 12.24 -12.25 12.65
C ALA A 117 10.91 -12.96 13.00
N ARG A 118 10.36 -12.74 14.20
CA ARG A 118 9.03 -13.25 14.58
C ARG A 118 7.92 -12.68 13.70
N GLN A 119 7.99 -11.40 13.37
CA GLN A 119 7.01 -10.75 12.50
C GLN A 119 7.10 -11.24 11.04
N ILE A 120 8.32 -11.52 10.56
CA ILE A 120 8.55 -12.13 9.25
C ILE A 120 7.90 -13.51 9.21
N GLU A 121 8.12 -14.35 10.23
CA GLU A 121 7.48 -15.66 10.32
C GLU A 121 5.95 -15.56 10.41
N SER A 122 5.42 -14.64 11.21
CA SER A 122 3.98 -14.32 11.28
C SER A 122 3.41 -13.97 9.90
N SER A 123 4.12 -13.16 9.13
CA SER A 123 3.77 -12.80 7.74
C SER A 123 3.83 -13.99 6.78
N THR A 124 4.84 -14.85 6.90
CA THR A 124 4.98 -16.07 6.09
C THR A 124 3.83 -17.03 6.37
N ALA A 125 3.50 -17.27 7.64
CA ALA A 125 2.39 -18.14 8.04
C ALA A 125 1.02 -17.61 7.59
N ALA A 126 0.80 -16.29 7.62
CA ALA A 126 -0.40 -15.68 7.06
C ALA A 126 -0.49 -15.92 5.53
N THR A 127 0.62 -15.70 4.82
CA THR A 127 0.72 -15.94 3.37
C THR A 127 0.43 -17.40 3.03
N GLU A 128 0.96 -18.35 3.79
CA GLU A 128 0.67 -19.78 3.65
C GLU A 128 -0.83 -20.06 3.74
N ARG A 129 -1.52 -19.51 4.74
CA ARG A 129 -2.98 -19.65 4.88
C ARG A 129 -3.73 -19.07 3.68
N TYR A 130 -3.30 -17.91 3.18
CA TYR A 130 -3.93 -17.28 2.01
C TYR A 130 -3.73 -18.10 0.74
N LEU A 131 -2.55 -18.67 0.54
CA LEU A 131 -2.24 -19.53 -0.60
C LEU A 131 -3.03 -20.85 -0.56
N ALA A 132 -3.28 -21.40 0.63
CA ALA A 132 -4.09 -22.60 0.83
C ALA A 132 -5.59 -22.36 0.59
N ALA A 133 -6.06 -21.12 0.78
CA ALA A 133 -7.47 -20.80 0.64
C ALA A 133 -7.92 -20.85 -0.83
N PRO A 134 -9.13 -21.37 -1.11
CA PRO A 134 -9.72 -21.25 -2.44
C PRO A 134 -10.04 -19.78 -2.75
N PRO A 135 -10.07 -19.38 -4.03
CA PRO A 135 -10.57 -18.05 -4.42
C PRO A 135 -12.00 -17.87 -3.94
N ALA A 136 -12.33 -16.68 -3.42
CA ALA A 136 -13.69 -16.35 -3.01
C ALA A 136 -14.64 -16.36 -4.24
N PRO A 137 -15.67 -17.22 -4.27
CA PRO A 137 -16.57 -17.30 -5.42
C PRO A 137 -17.52 -16.09 -5.47
N GLY A 138 -17.86 -15.65 -6.69
CA GLY A 138 -18.97 -14.72 -6.92
C GLY A 138 -18.74 -13.24 -6.56
N ALA A 139 -17.52 -12.83 -6.21
CA ALA A 139 -17.19 -11.42 -6.00
C ALA A 139 -17.07 -10.67 -7.34
N GLY A 140 -17.65 -9.46 -7.42
CA GLY A 140 -17.45 -8.57 -8.56
C GLY A 140 -15.98 -8.10 -8.69
N PRO A 141 -15.54 -7.61 -9.86
CA PRO A 141 -14.11 -7.38 -10.14
C PRO A 141 -13.45 -6.36 -9.19
N THR A 142 -14.17 -5.35 -8.72
CA THR A 142 -13.68 -4.38 -7.72
C THR A 142 -13.35 -5.05 -6.40
N ARG A 143 -14.27 -5.86 -5.84
CA ARG A 143 -14.03 -6.62 -4.61
C ARG A 143 -12.91 -7.63 -4.81
N GLN A 144 -12.91 -8.33 -5.94
CA GLN A 144 -11.89 -9.33 -6.25
C GLN A 144 -10.48 -8.71 -6.26
N ALA A 145 -10.30 -7.53 -6.88
CA ALA A 145 -9.00 -6.85 -6.88
C ALA A 145 -8.55 -6.45 -5.47
N GLU A 146 -9.47 -6.04 -4.60
CA GLU A 146 -9.12 -5.71 -3.21
C GLU A 146 -8.75 -6.95 -2.37
N GLN A 147 -9.34 -8.10 -2.69
CA GLN A 147 -9.23 -9.35 -1.96
C GLN A 147 -8.22 -10.34 -2.57
N SER A 148 -7.55 -9.98 -3.66
CA SER A 148 -6.58 -10.85 -4.35
C SER A 148 -5.13 -10.67 -3.87
N LEU A 149 -4.83 -9.62 -3.11
CA LEU A 149 -3.45 -9.25 -2.72
C LEU A 149 -2.90 -10.22 -1.67
N ARG A 150 -2.45 -11.41 -2.05
CA ARG A 150 -2.01 -12.48 -1.13
C ARG A 150 -0.64 -12.30 -0.53
N PHE A 151 0.27 -11.66 -1.25
CA PHE A 151 1.67 -11.57 -0.85
C PHE A 151 2.06 -10.17 -0.38
N GLY A 152 1.29 -9.15 -0.79
CA GLY A 152 1.45 -7.77 -0.33
C GLY A 152 2.72 -7.10 -0.85
N HIS A 153 3.15 -6.03 -0.17
CA HIS A 153 4.18 -5.11 -0.69
C HIS A 153 5.51 -5.83 -1.04
N PRO A 154 6.04 -5.69 -2.28
CA PRO A 154 7.17 -6.49 -2.77
C PRO A 154 8.55 -6.11 -2.16
N PHE A 155 8.65 -4.93 -1.52
CA PHE A 155 9.84 -4.47 -0.81
C PHE A 155 9.50 -4.15 0.64
N HIS A 156 8.90 -5.09 1.34
CA HIS A 156 8.59 -4.94 2.77
C HIS A 156 8.91 -6.25 3.47
N PRO A 157 9.51 -6.24 4.68
CA PRO A 157 9.85 -7.48 5.39
C PRO A 157 8.62 -8.23 5.90
N THR A 158 7.56 -7.51 6.26
CA THR A 158 6.38 -8.07 6.95
C THR A 158 5.05 -7.66 6.29
N PRO A 159 4.89 -7.84 4.96
CA PRO A 159 3.77 -7.28 4.21
C PRO A 159 2.40 -7.83 4.63
N LYS A 160 2.38 -9.01 5.24
CA LYS A 160 1.19 -9.75 5.71
C LYS A 160 1.27 -10.12 7.19
N SER A 161 2.11 -9.42 7.97
CA SER A 161 2.09 -9.61 9.42
C SER A 161 0.73 -9.20 9.96
N ILE A 162 0.15 -10.09 10.77
CA ILE A 162 -1.22 -10.04 11.31
C ILE A 162 -1.19 -10.01 12.85
N ASP A 163 -0.12 -9.46 13.41
CA ASP A 163 0.10 -9.35 14.85
C ASP A 163 -1.06 -8.57 15.50
N GLY A 164 -1.97 -9.32 16.13
CA GLY A 164 -3.14 -8.80 16.86
C GLY A 164 -4.48 -9.42 16.49
N PHE A 165 -4.63 -10.10 15.34
CA PHE A 165 -5.89 -10.76 14.99
C PHE A 165 -6.13 -12.11 15.65
N GLY A 166 -5.08 -12.83 16.08
CA GLY A 166 -5.23 -14.18 16.64
C GLY A 166 -6.04 -15.10 15.71
N ASP A 167 -7.04 -15.80 16.27
CA ASP A 167 -7.92 -16.72 15.54
C ASP A 167 -9.01 -16.02 14.70
N ASP A 168 -9.14 -14.69 14.80
CA ASP A 168 -10.14 -13.93 14.05
C ASP A 168 -9.74 -13.66 12.59
N LEU A 169 -8.51 -13.99 12.19
CA LEU A 169 -8.01 -13.73 10.84
C LEU A 169 -8.99 -14.17 9.72
N PRO A 170 -9.59 -15.37 9.74
CA PRO A 170 -10.53 -15.80 8.70
C PRO A 170 -11.79 -14.94 8.59
N ARG A 171 -12.16 -14.22 9.65
CA ARG A 171 -13.36 -13.37 9.69
C ARG A 171 -13.14 -12.01 9.05
N TYR A 172 -11.89 -11.54 9.00
CA TYR A 172 -11.58 -10.14 8.67
C TYR A 172 -10.52 -9.97 7.58
N ALA A 173 -9.78 -11.02 7.21
CA ALA A 173 -8.74 -10.93 6.18
C ALA A 173 -9.34 -10.83 4.76
N PRO A 174 -9.04 -9.77 3.99
CA PRO A 174 -9.51 -9.63 2.62
C PRO A 174 -9.07 -10.81 1.73
N GLU A 175 -7.87 -11.35 1.94
CA GLU A 175 -7.28 -12.44 1.16
C GLU A 175 -8.04 -13.77 1.29
N LEU A 176 -8.87 -13.90 2.33
CA LEU A 176 -9.73 -15.05 2.59
C LEU A 176 -11.17 -14.80 2.11
N GLY A 177 -11.39 -13.72 1.36
CA GLY A 177 -12.71 -13.37 0.85
C GLY A 177 -13.67 -12.87 1.93
N ALA A 178 -13.16 -12.44 3.08
CA ALA A 178 -13.97 -12.06 4.23
C ALA A 178 -15.05 -11.03 3.86
N ASP A 179 -16.17 -11.12 4.55
CA ASP A 179 -17.17 -10.07 4.63
C ASP A 179 -17.96 -10.24 5.93
N PHE A 180 -18.53 -9.16 6.45
CA PHE A 180 -19.15 -9.11 7.77
C PHE A 180 -20.15 -7.95 7.86
N ARG A 181 -20.96 -7.89 8.92
CA ARG A 181 -21.79 -6.72 9.21
C ARG A 181 -21.02 -5.79 10.14
N LEU A 182 -21.19 -4.48 9.97
CA LEU A 182 -20.59 -3.51 10.90
C LEU A 182 -21.36 -3.49 12.21
N HIS A 183 -20.63 -3.28 13.30
CA HIS A 183 -21.23 -2.85 14.55
C HIS A 183 -21.50 -1.35 14.46
N TRP A 184 -22.61 -0.89 15.02
CA TRP A 184 -22.94 0.54 15.05
C TRP A 184 -23.12 1.02 16.48
N PHE A 185 -22.56 2.20 16.75
CA PHE A 185 -22.90 3.01 17.91
C PHE A 185 -23.81 4.16 17.48
N ALA A 186 -24.70 4.58 18.37
CA ALA A 186 -25.32 5.90 18.32
C ALA A 186 -24.65 6.76 19.40
N VAL A 187 -24.03 7.87 19.00
CA VAL A 187 -23.32 8.79 19.90
C VAL A 187 -24.11 10.09 19.99
N ARG A 188 -24.31 10.62 21.19
CA ARG A 188 -25.04 11.87 21.40
C ARG A 188 -24.35 13.01 20.65
N THR A 189 -25.12 13.86 19.97
CA THR A 189 -24.57 14.84 19.03
C THR A 189 -23.67 15.91 19.69
N ASP A 190 -23.87 16.19 20.97
CA ASP A 190 -23.05 17.10 21.78
C ASP A 190 -21.74 16.47 22.30
N ALA A 191 -21.56 15.16 22.13
CA ALA A 191 -20.36 14.41 22.49
C ALA A 191 -19.58 13.93 21.25
N LEU A 192 -19.96 14.42 20.07
CA LEU A 192 -19.41 14.01 18.78
C LEU A 192 -18.55 15.13 18.19
N LEU A 193 -17.30 14.81 17.86
CA LEU A 193 -16.52 15.64 16.95
C LEU A 193 -16.80 15.19 15.52
N GLU A 194 -17.38 16.08 14.71
CA GLU A 194 -17.72 15.85 13.32
C GLU A 194 -17.18 16.98 12.43
N ARG A 195 -16.59 16.60 11.29
CA ARG A 195 -16.27 17.54 10.20
C ARG A 195 -16.73 16.96 8.89
N ARG A 196 -17.60 17.68 8.19
CA ARG A 196 -18.05 17.34 6.83
C ARG A 196 -17.35 18.24 5.80
N VAL A 197 -16.82 17.61 4.75
CA VAL A 197 -16.05 18.25 3.67
C VAL A 197 -16.81 18.21 2.35
N ALA A 198 -17.56 17.14 2.08
CA ALA A 198 -18.33 16.96 0.85
C ALA A 198 -19.71 16.34 1.16
N PRO A 199 -20.72 16.50 0.27
CA PRO A 199 -22.01 15.83 0.42
C PRO A 199 -21.88 14.31 0.27
N GLY A 200 -22.89 13.56 0.73
CA GLY A 200 -22.96 12.10 0.63
C GLY A 200 -23.40 11.43 1.94
N PRO A 201 -24.08 10.28 1.89
CA PRO A 201 -24.59 9.61 3.08
C PRO A 201 -23.45 8.91 3.85
N TRP A 202 -23.49 8.94 5.18
CA TRP A 202 -22.48 8.31 6.06
C TRP A 202 -22.95 7.03 6.73
N ALA A 203 -24.26 6.82 6.79
CA ALA A 203 -24.87 5.57 7.23
C ALA A 203 -25.98 5.15 6.25
N PRO A 204 -26.20 3.84 6.05
CA PRO A 204 -27.33 3.35 5.27
C PRO A 204 -28.68 3.73 5.93
N PRO A 205 -29.74 3.99 5.15
CA PRO A 205 -31.05 4.37 5.71
C PRO A 205 -31.64 3.34 6.70
N ASP A 206 -31.36 2.05 6.51
CA ASP A 206 -31.79 0.99 7.42
C ASP A 206 -31.03 0.99 8.76
N VAL A 207 -29.86 1.60 8.81
CA VAL A 207 -29.13 1.88 10.06
C VAL A 207 -29.67 3.15 10.69
N GLU A 208 -29.83 4.22 9.91
CA GLU A 208 -30.29 5.53 10.40
C GLU A 208 -31.64 5.45 11.14
N ARG A 209 -32.58 4.61 10.67
CA ARG A 209 -33.88 4.41 11.34
C ARG A 209 -33.80 3.89 12.78
N HIS A 210 -32.67 3.33 13.19
CA HIS A 210 -32.44 2.82 14.55
C HIS A 210 -31.66 3.82 15.42
N VAL A 211 -31.23 4.95 14.87
CA VAL A 211 -30.53 6.00 15.61
C VAL A 211 -31.57 6.88 16.31
N PRO A 212 -31.54 6.99 17.66
CA PRO A 212 -32.49 7.85 18.37
C PRO A 212 -32.30 9.33 18.06
N THR A 213 -33.35 10.13 18.21
CA THR A 213 -33.27 11.60 18.11
C THR A 213 -32.22 12.15 19.08
N GLY A 214 -31.36 13.05 18.61
CA GLY A 214 -30.26 13.62 19.39
C GLY A 214 -28.97 12.79 19.36
N TYR A 215 -28.92 11.72 18.56
CA TYR A 215 -27.73 10.89 18.35
C TYR A 215 -27.35 10.85 16.86
N ALA A 216 -26.09 10.53 16.59
CA ALA A 216 -25.56 10.28 15.26
C ALA A 216 -24.97 8.86 15.17
N PRO A 217 -25.08 8.18 14.01
CA PRO A 217 -24.48 6.87 13.82
C PRO A 217 -22.96 6.96 13.69
N LEU A 218 -22.26 6.04 14.37
CA LEU A 218 -20.82 5.83 14.31
C LEU A 218 -20.53 4.35 14.04
N PRO A 219 -20.06 3.98 12.85
CA PRO A 219 -19.75 2.58 12.54
C PRO A 219 -18.46 2.13 13.21
N ALA A 220 -18.38 0.86 13.57
CA ALA A 220 -17.19 0.23 14.10
C ALA A 220 -16.98 -1.15 13.46
N HIS A 221 -15.72 -1.48 13.23
CA HIS A 221 -15.34 -2.83 12.84
C HIS A 221 -15.75 -3.79 13.99
N PRO A 222 -16.32 -4.98 13.75
CA PRO A 222 -16.79 -5.87 14.84
C PRO A 222 -15.70 -6.20 15.87
N TRP A 223 -14.48 -6.48 15.40
CA TRP A 223 -13.32 -6.64 16.29
C TRP A 223 -13.05 -5.39 17.15
N GLN A 224 -13.08 -4.20 16.54
CA GLN A 224 -12.87 -2.93 17.25
C GLN A 224 -14.01 -2.66 18.24
N ALA A 225 -15.24 -3.00 17.90
CA ALA A 225 -16.37 -2.83 18.81
C ALA A 225 -16.21 -3.69 20.07
N ALA A 226 -15.77 -4.95 19.94
CA ALA A 226 -15.46 -5.82 21.07
C ALA A 226 -14.34 -5.22 21.95
N TYR A 227 -13.30 -4.68 21.32
CA TYR A 227 -12.21 -3.96 22.01
C TYR A 227 -12.72 -2.71 22.75
N LEU A 228 -13.63 -1.95 22.14
CA LEU A 228 -14.18 -0.72 22.69
C LEU A 228 -15.17 -0.94 23.84
N MET A 229 -15.91 -2.06 23.87
CA MET A 229 -16.97 -2.29 24.87
C MET A 229 -16.58 -1.98 26.32
N PRO A 230 -15.49 -2.52 26.88
CA PRO A 230 -15.06 -2.17 28.22
C PRO A 230 -14.62 -0.70 28.34
N ARG A 231 -14.04 -0.13 27.27
CA ARG A 231 -13.51 1.25 27.24
C ARG A 231 -14.59 2.32 27.17
N VAL A 232 -15.78 2.00 26.63
CA VAL A 232 -16.92 2.92 26.52
C VAL A 232 -18.05 2.60 27.51
N ALA A 233 -17.86 1.68 28.45
CA ALA A 233 -18.91 1.21 29.36
C ALA A 233 -19.54 2.35 30.18
N GLU A 234 -18.73 3.30 30.66
CA GLU A 234 -19.22 4.46 31.41
C GLU A 234 -20.03 5.42 30.52
N LEU A 235 -19.61 5.61 29.26
CA LEU A 235 -20.36 6.41 28.29
C LEU A 235 -21.70 5.77 27.94
N ILE A 236 -21.76 4.42 27.92
CA ILE A 236 -23.01 3.68 27.74
C ILE A 236 -23.92 3.84 28.97
N ALA A 237 -23.38 3.69 30.18
CA ALA A 237 -24.15 3.87 31.41
C ALA A 237 -24.70 5.30 31.54
N ALA A 238 -23.96 6.30 31.06
CA ALA A 238 -24.39 7.70 31.02
C ALA A 238 -25.36 8.03 29.87
N GLY A 239 -25.63 7.08 28.97
CA GLY A 239 -26.45 7.30 27.78
C GLY A 239 -25.79 8.19 26.72
N THR A 240 -24.51 8.53 26.84
CA THR A 240 -23.76 9.28 25.82
C THR A 240 -23.55 8.42 24.56
N VAL A 241 -23.36 7.12 24.74
CA VAL A 241 -23.20 6.14 23.66
C VAL A 241 -24.24 5.03 23.80
N ILE A 242 -24.84 4.60 22.69
CA ILE A 242 -25.75 3.46 22.65
C ILE A 242 -25.16 2.43 21.68
N ALA A 243 -24.92 1.22 22.16
CA ALA A 243 -24.52 0.11 21.31
C ALA A 243 -25.74 -0.41 20.53
N LEU A 244 -25.78 -0.20 19.21
CA LEU A 244 -26.87 -0.66 18.35
C LEU A 244 -26.68 -2.11 17.91
N GLY A 245 -25.46 -2.65 18.01
CA GLY A 245 -25.12 -3.99 17.57
C GLY A 245 -24.77 -4.07 16.07
N GLU A 246 -24.68 -5.30 15.55
CA GLU A 246 -24.42 -5.55 14.13
C GLU A 246 -25.64 -5.22 13.25
N ARG A 247 -25.50 -4.30 12.30
CA ARG A 247 -26.59 -3.81 11.43
C ARG A 247 -26.07 -3.39 10.06
N GLY A 248 -27.00 -3.17 9.11
CA GLY A 248 -26.68 -2.81 7.73
C GLY A 248 -26.34 -4.01 6.84
N GLY A 249 -26.04 -3.77 5.56
CA GLY A 249 -25.58 -4.78 4.62
C GLY A 249 -24.26 -5.45 5.04
N ARG A 250 -23.88 -6.54 4.36
CA ARG A 250 -22.53 -7.10 4.54
C ARG A 250 -21.53 -6.23 3.80
N VAL A 251 -20.48 -5.84 4.51
CA VAL A 251 -19.34 -5.11 3.96
C VAL A 251 -18.18 -6.06 3.75
N TYR A 252 -17.34 -5.78 2.75
CA TYR A 252 -16.07 -6.48 2.57
C TYR A 252 -14.90 -5.57 2.94
N PRO A 253 -13.87 -6.09 3.65
CA PRO A 253 -12.63 -5.37 3.86
C PRO A 253 -11.85 -5.26 2.55
N THR A 254 -11.25 -4.10 2.33
CA THR A 254 -10.35 -3.82 1.21
C THR A 254 -8.93 -4.32 1.48
N SER A 255 -8.01 -4.15 0.54
CA SER A 255 -6.58 -4.43 0.72
C SER A 255 -5.89 -3.63 1.84
N SER A 256 -6.57 -2.63 2.42
CA SER A 256 -6.13 -1.93 3.64
C SER A 256 -6.59 -2.59 4.95
N VAL A 257 -7.39 -3.66 4.85
CA VAL A 257 -8.10 -4.38 5.91
C VAL A 257 -9.19 -3.55 6.60
N ARG A 258 -8.85 -2.35 7.05
CA ARG A 258 -9.71 -1.48 7.87
C ARG A 258 -10.63 -0.55 7.09
N THR A 259 -10.38 -0.37 5.79
CA THR A 259 -11.38 0.28 4.92
C THR A 259 -12.33 -0.79 4.41
N VAL A 260 -13.62 -0.61 4.64
CA VAL A 260 -14.65 -1.56 4.25
C VAL A 260 -15.64 -0.91 3.28
N CYS A 261 -16.19 -1.72 2.37
CA CYS A 261 -17.14 -1.27 1.37
C CYS A 261 -18.42 -2.13 1.45
N ASP A 262 -19.58 -1.47 1.45
CA ASP A 262 -20.87 -2.10 1.16
C ASP A 262 -21.10 -2.00 -0.37
N PRO A 263 -21.28 -3.13 -1.10
CA PRO A 263 -21.59 -3.09 -2.52
C PRO A 263 -22.87 -2.30 -2.88
N ALA A 264 -23.77 -2.09 -1.94
CA ALA A 264 -25.05 -1.39 -2.13
C ALA A 264 -25.04 0.05 -1.59
N PHE A 265 -23.88 0.60 -1.21
CA PHE A 265 -23.77 1.94 -0.63
C PHE A 265 -22.66 2.77 -1.27
N SER A 266 -22.88 4.07 -1.43
CA SER A 266 -21.95 4.97 -2.15
C SER A 266 -20.76 5.46 -1.32
N THR A 267 -20.60 4.97 -0.09
CA THR A 267 -19.57 5.43 0.84
C THR A 267 -18.84 4.22 1.42
N SER A 268 -17.52 4.31 1.45
CA SER A 268 -16.66 3.38 2.18
C SER A 268 -16.26 3.96 3.53
N TRP A 269 -16.04 3.10 4.50
CA TRP A 269 -15.66 3.49 5.85
C TRP A 269 -14.23 3.05 6.13
N LYS A 270 -13.33 4.00 6.38
CA LYS A 270 -11.98 3.74 6.89
C LYS A 270 -12.03 3.75 8.41
N LEU A 271 -12.11 2.55 8.96
CA LEU A 271 -12.35 2.30 10.38
C LEU A 271 -11.03 2.31 11.17
N PRO A 272 -11.09 2.67 12.46
CA PRO A 272 -10.01 2.38 13.38
C PRO A 272 -10.01 0.89 13.68
N LEU A 273 -8.82 0.34 13.85
CA LEU A 273 -8.60 -1.06 14.17
C LEU A 273 -7.32 -1.17 15.00
N HIS A 274 -7.47 -1.47 16.29
CA HIS A 274 -6.37 -1.57 17.26
C HIS A 274 -5.54 -2.87 17.09
N VAL A 275 -5.21 -3.18 15.84
CA VAL A 275 -4.37 -4.30 15.40
C VAL A 275 -3.17 -3.72 14.66
N ARG A 276 -1.99 -4.30 14.87
CA ARG A 276 -0.80 -3.89 14.13
C ARG A 276 -0.82 -4.48 12.73
N ILE A 277 -0.89 -3.61 11.73
CA ILE A 277 -0.82 -4.01 10.31
C ILE A 277 0.41 -3.33 9.72
N THR A 278 1.36 -4.11 9.20
CA THR A 278 2.69 -3.68 8.73
C THR A 278 3.49 -2.99 9.83
N ASN A 279 3.39 -1.66 9.93
CA ASN A 279 4.28 -0.83 10.74
C ASN A 279 3.56 -0.20 11.95
N PHE A 280 2.23 -0.15 11.91
CA PHE A 280 1.43 0.67 12.82
C PHE A 280 0.25 -0.10 13.38
N VAL A 281 -0.10 0.21 14.64
CA VAL A 281 -1.46 -0.01 15.12
C VAL A 281 -2.38 0.92 14.32
N ARG A 282 -3.44 0.38 13.74
CA ARG A 282 -4.23 1.09 12.74
C ARG A 282 -5.40 1.87 13.34
N THR A 283 -5.12 2.75 14.29
CA THR A 283 -6.06 3.77 14.77
C THR A 283 -6.09 4.99 13.82
N ASN A 284 -6.96 5.96 14.09
CA ASN A 284 -7.07 7.20 13.30
C ASN A 284 -6.86 8.43 14.20
N PRO A 285 -5.61 8.87 14.44
CA PRO A 285 -5.33 10.08 15.21
C PRO A 285 -6.03 11.32 14.63
N ILE A 286 -6.43 12.25 15.49
CA ILE A 286 -7.18 13.46 15.08
C ILE A 286 -6.40 14.29 14.05
N GLU A 287 -5.09 14.41 14.21
CA GLU A 287 -4.23 15.10 13.23
C GLU A 287 -4.36 14.48 11.82
N HIS A 288 -4.39 13.15 11.73
CA HIS A 288 -4.54 12.46 10.46
C HIS A 288 -5.93 12.69 9.84
N LEU A 289 -6.98 12.75 10.67
CA LEU A 289 -8.34 13.09 10.22
C LEU A 289 -8.43 14.51 9.66
N SER A 290 -7.85 15.47 10.38
CA SER A 290 -7.80 16.88 9.98
C SER A 290 -7.05 17.04 8.67
N ARG A 291 -5.90 16.38 8.54
CA ARG A 291 -5.10 16.35 7.31
C ARG A 291 -5.89 15.82 6.11
N ALA A 292 -6.52 14.67 6.29
CA ALA A 292 -7.40 14.04 5.31
C ALA A 292 -8.53 14.96 4.83
N ALA A 293 -9.17 15.65 5.79
CA ALA A 293 -10.26 16.59 5.54
C ALA A 293 -9.77 17.84 4.80
N ASP A 294 -8.65 18.43 5.20
CA ASP A 294 -8.03 19.57 4.53
C ASP A 294 -7.65 19.23 3.10
N ALA A 295 -7.01 18.07 2.88
CA ALA A 295 -6.62 17.62 1.55
C ALA A 295 -7.87 17.43 0.66
N SER A 296 -8.92 16.83 1.20
CA SER A 296 -10.17 16.63 0.47
C SER A 296 -10.84 17.96 0.11
N ALA A 297 -10.83 18.94 1.02
CA ALA A 297 -11.40 20.27 0.78
C ALA A 297 -10.61 21.02 -0.31
N LEU A 298 -9.27 20.99 -0.23
CA LEU A 298 -8.39 21.57 -1.22
C LEU A 298 -8.63 20.94 -2.60
N VAL A 299 -8.58 19.61 -2.69
CA VAL A 299 -8.76 18.89 -3.96
C VAL A 299 -10.14 19.14 -4.55
N ALA A 300 -11.20 19.19 -3.74
CA ALA A 300 -12.55 19.51 -4.21
C ALA A 300 -12.61 20.88 -4.90
N ARG A 301 -11.88 21.88 -4.39
CA ARG A 301 -11.81 23.23 -4.95
C ARG A 301 -10.94 23.31 -6.20
N LEU A 302 -9.84 22.56 -6.25
CA LEU A 302 -8.89 22.59 -7.37
C LEU A 302 -9.32 21.73 -8.56
N ARG A 303 -9.96 20.58 -8.31
CA ARG A 303 -10.31 19.58 -9.33
C ARG A 303 -11.04 20.14 -10.57
N PRO A 304 -11.98 21.10 -10.46
CA PRO A 304 -12.63 21.70 -11.64
C PRO A 304 -11.68 22.40 -12.61
N ARG A 305 -10.45 22.75 -12.18
CA ARG A 305 -9.42 23.38 -13.01
C ARG A 305 -8.60 22.37 -13.81
N TRP A 306 -8.68 21.08 -13.50
CA TRP A 306 -7.87 20.05 -14.13
C TRP A 306 -8.42 19.68 -15.51
N ARG A 307 -7.53 19.59 -16.50
CA ARG A 307 -7.87 19.22 -17.89
C ARG A 307 -8.07 17.72 -18.13
N TYR A 308 -7.92 16.89 -17.10
CA TYR A 308 -7.90 15.43 -17.22
C TYR A 308 -9.24 14.81 -16.85
N GLU A 309 -10.14 14.69 -17.83
CA GLU A 309 -11.48 14.12 -17.59
C GLU A 309 -11.44 12.66 -17.11
N ARG A 310 -10.38 11.92 -17.46
CA ARG A 310 -10.17 10.50 -17.16
C ARG A 310 -9.38 10.24 -15.86
N PHE A 311 -8.99 11.31 -15.17
CA PHE A 311 -8.31 11.24 -13.88
C PHE A 311 -9.24 11.75 -12.78
N GLY A 312 -9.22 11.10 -11.63
CA GLY A 312 -10.04 11.49 -10.49
C GLY A 312 -9.37 11.24 -9.15
N VAL A 313 -9.97 11.82 -8.11
CA VAL A 313 -9.58 11.58 -6.73
C VAL A 313 -10.82 11.21 -5.93
N LEU A 314 -10.74 10.14 -5.14
CA LEU A 314 -11.79 9.74 -4.22
C LEU A 314 -11.62 10.52 -2.91
N LEU A 315 -12.45 11.57 -2.77
CA LEU A 315 -12.46 12.45 -1.61
C LEU A 315 -12.92 11.74 -0.35
N GLU A 316 -12.35 12.16 0.76
CA GLU A 316 -12.87 11.85 2.08
C GLU A 316 -13.91 12.93 2.41
N THR A 317 -15.17 12.52 2.43
CA THR A 317 -16.34 13.39 2.60
C THR A 317 -16.43 13.97 4.01
N GLY A 318 -15.64 13.44 4.95
CA GLY A 318 -15.51 13.91 6.33
C GLY A 318 -15.15 12.79 7.29
N TYR A 319 -15.23 13.09 8.58
CA TYR A 319 -14.97 12.13 9.66
C TYR A 319 -15.89 12.36 10.86
N ARG A 320 -15.98 11.34 11.72
CA ARG A 320 -16.63 11.36 13.04
C ARG A 320 -15.77 10.68 14.07
N THR A 321 -15.81 11.18 15.30
CA THR A 321 -15.28 10.50 16.48
C THR A 321 -15.99 10.99 17.75
N ILE A 322 -15.82 10.29 18.87
CA ILE A 322 -16.22 10.83 20.18
C ILE A 322 -15.27 11.97 20.53
N ASP A 323 -15.81 13.09 21.02
CA ASP A 323 -15.06 14.32 21.25
C ASP A 323 -13.82 14.07 22.15
N PRO A 324 -12.59 14.38 21.69
CA PRO A 324 -11.37 14.16 22.47
C PRO A 324 -11.35 14.96 23.77
N THR A 325 -12.07 16.07 23.88
CA THR A 325 -12.21 16.82 25.14
C THR A 325 -12.99 16.06 26.21
N LEU A 326 -13.82 15.09 25.80
CA LEU A 326 -14.59 14.23 26.70
C LEU A 326 -13.83 12.94 27.04
N VAL A 327 -13.15 12.34 26.06
CA VAL A 327 -12.60 10.97 26.19
C VAL A 327 -11.08 10.86 26.11
N GLY A 328 -10.38 11.96 25.81
CA GLY A 328 -8.96 11.98 25.50
C GLY A 328 -8.64 11.46 24.10
N ASP A 329 -7.44 11.81 23.62
CA ASP A 329 -7.02 11.55 22.23
C ASP A 329 -6.95 10.06 21.88
N ASP A 330 -6.60 9.20 22.83
CA ASP A 330 -6.46 7.75 22.59
C ASP A 330 -7.81 7.10 22.24
N LEU A 331 -8.85 7.35 23.06
CA LEU A 331 -10.18 6.79 22.77
C LEU A 331 -10.83 7.47 21.56
N ALA A 332 -10.56 8.76 21.34
CA ALA A 332 -10.99 9.45 20.14
C ALA A 332 -10.34 8.84 18.88
N ALA A 333 -9.06 8.47 18.91
CA ALA A 333 -8.39 7.80 17.79
C ALA A 333 -8.93 6.37 17.55
N ASP A 334 -9.35 5.67 18.60
CA ASP A 334 -9.95 4.32 18.55
C ASP A 334 -11.42 4.32 18.10
N THR A 335 -12.09 5.48 18.08
CA THR A 335 -13.49 5.65 17.65
C THR A 335 -13.63 6.48 16.37
N ALA A 336 -12.51 6.99 15.85
CA ALA A 336 -12.47 7.87 14.69
C ALA A 336 -12.66 7.14 13.36
N VAL A 337 -13.68 7.53 12.60
CA VAL A 337 -14.02 6.97 11.28
C VAL A 337 -13.89 8.04 10.21
N VAL A 338 -13.24 7.70 9.09
CA VAL A 338 -13.22 8.52 7.88
C VAL A 338 -14.21 7.96 6.85
N PHE A 339 -15.03 8.84 6.26
CA PHE A 339 -16.05 8.49 5.27
C PHE A 339 -15.57 8.89 3.88
N ARG A 340 -15.38 7.93 2.98
CA ARG A 340 -14.84 8.16 1.64
C ARG A 340 -15.86 7.85 0.55
N GLN A 341 -15.98 8.74 -0.43
CA GLN A 341 -16.83 8.52 -1.60
C GLN A 341 -16.35 7.33 -2.42
N LEU A 342 -17.28 6.56 -2.97
CA LEU A 342 -16.99 5.56 -4.00
C LEU A 342 -17.22 6.12 -5.41
N THR A 343 -16.85 5.35 -6.42
CA THR A 343 -17.16 5.69 -7.81
C THR A 343 -18.65 5.48 -8.11
N ASP A 344 -19.12 6.09 -9.19
CA ASP A 344 -20.40 5.79 -9.82
C ASP A 344 -20.44 4.33 -10.34
N ASP A 345 -21.62 3.70 -10.29
CA ASP A 345 -21.88 2.32 -10.70
C ASP A 345 -21.58 2.04 -12.19
N ARG A 346 -21.46 3.09 -13.01
CA ARG A 346 -21.01 2.99 -14.41
C ARG A 346 -19.56 2.50 -14.54
N TYR A 347 -18.77 2.57 -13.47
CA TYR A 347 -17.36 2.20 -13.48
C TYR A 347 -17.08 1.00 -12.57
N THR A 348 -16.07 0.22 -12.94
CA THR A 348 -15.55 -0.88 -12.14
C THR A 348 -14.10 -0.58 -11.72
N PRO A 349 -13.87 0.23 -10.67
CA PRO A 349 -12.53 0.55 -10.22
C PRO A 349 -11.89 -0.71 -9.63
N ARG A 350 -10.68 -1.04 -10.07
CA ARG A 350 -9.89 -2.17 -9.54
C ARG A 350 -8.59 -1.63 -8.99
N VAL A 351 -8.27 -1.96 -7.73
CA VAL A 351 -7.00 -1.55 -7.11
C VAL A 351 -5.83 -2.14 -7.89
N VAL A 352 -4.89 -1.28 -8.30
CA VAL A 352 -3.77 -1.67 -9.16
C VAL A 352 -2.92 -2.73 -8.48
N ALA A 353 -2.71 -2.63 -7.16
CA ALA A 353 -2.00 -3.66 -6.40
C ALA A 353 -2.57 -5.07 -6.62
N GLY A 354 -3.90 -5.21 -6.63
CA GLY A 354 -4.57 -6.49 -6.88
C GLY A 354 -4.51 -6.96 -8.33
N LEU A 355 -4.40 -6.02 -9.28
CA LEU A 355 -4.19 -6.34 -10.70
C LEU A 355 -2.77 -6.84 -10.99
N LEU A 356 -1.80 -6.39 -10.19
CA LEU A 356 -0.38 -6.75 -10.28
C LEU A 356 -0.02 -8.02 -9.51
N GLU A 357 -0.84 -8.42 -8.54
CA GLU A 357 -0.60 -9.61 -7.72
C GLU A 357 -0.68 -10.89 -8.57
N GLU A 358 0.28 -11.78 -8.35
CA GLU A 358 0.32 -13.07 -9.03
C GLU A 358 -0.78 -14.00 -8.53
N ARG A 359 -1.53 -14.57 -9.48
CA ARG A 359 -2.60 -15.52 -9.22
C ARG A 359 -2.07 -16.96 -9.13
N ASN A 360 -2.93 -17.90 -8.78
CA ASN A 360 -2.57 -19.33 -8.71
C ASN A 360 -2.12 -19.93 -10.06
N ASP A 361 -2.56 -19.36 -11.18
CA ASP A 361 -2.13 -19.72 -12.54
C ASP A 361 -0.85 -19.00 -12.98
N GLY A 362 -0.25 -18.18 -12.09
CA GLY A 362 0.95 -17.41 -12.38
C GLY A 362 0.72 -16.18 -13.26
N VAL A 363 -0.53 -15.82 -13.58
CA VAL A 363 -0.84 -14.72 -14.50
C VAL A 363 -1.60 -13.61 -13.76
N PRO A 364 -1.00 -12.41 -13.57
CA PRO A 364 -1.69 -11.26 -13.00
C PRO A 364 -2.83 -10.75 -13.87
N ALA A 365 -3.88 -10.19 -13.25
CA ALA A 365 -5.08 -9.75 -13.97
C ALA A 365 -4.81 -8.60 -14.97
N VAL A 366 -3.78 -7.77 -14.74
CA VAL A 366 -3.38 -6.75 -15.72
C VAL A 366 -2.95 -7.35 -17.06
N ILE A 367 -2.43 -8.57 -17.07
CA ILE A 367 -2.02 -9.25 -18.30
C ILE A 367 -3.24 -9.68 -19.11
N ASP A 368 -4.32 -10.10 -18.43
CA ASP A 368 -5.59 -10.41 -19.08
C ASP A 368 -6.22 -9.16 -19.70
N ASP A 369 -6.12 -8.00 -19.02
CA ASP A 369 -6.58 -6.72 -19.57
C ASP A 369 -5.80 -6.36 -20.85
N ILE A 370 -4.46 -6.47 -20.82
CA ILE A 370 -3.61 -6.21 -21.99
C ILE A 370 -3.98 -7.14 -23.15
N ARG A 371 -4.12 -8.45 -22.89
CA ARG A 371 -4.52 -9.43 -23.92
C ARG A 371 -5.90 -9.12 -24.51
N ARG A 372 -6.87 -8.75 -23.65
CA ARG A 372 -8.23 -8.39 -24.09
C ARG A 372 -8.25 -7.13 -24.94
N SER A 373 -7.37 -6.18 -24.66
CA SER A 373 -7.25 -4.92 -25.41
C SER A 373 -6.90 -5.11 -26.88
N GLY A 374 -6.29 -6.25 -27.23
CA GLY A 374 -5.81 -6.55 -28.59
C GLY A 374 -4.59 -5.72 -29.04
N GLY A 375 -4.11 -4.79 -28.21
CA GLY A 375 -2.93 -3.97 -28.48
C GLY A 375 -1.64 -4.52 -27.87
N SER A 376 -0.53 -3.87 -28.20
CA SER A 376 0.76 -4.17 -27.59
C SER A 376 0.85 -3.65 -26.15
N SER A 377 1.69 -4.29 -25.31
CA SER A 377 1.95 -3.82 -23.95
C SER A 377 2.46 -2.37 -23.88
N SER A 378 3.18 -1.92 -24.91
CA SER A 378 3.69 -0.55 -25.00
C SER A 378 2.56 0.45 -25.28
N GLU A 379 1.62 0.13 -26.18
CA GLU A 379 0.44 0.97 -26.42
C GLU A 379 -0.46 1.04 -25.19
N TRP A 380 -0.64 -0.10 -24.51
CA TRP A 380 -1.38 -0.17 -23.26
C TRP A 380 -0.75 0.72 -22.19
N LEU A 381 0.57 0.63 -22.01
CA LEU A 381 1.30 1.47 -21.07
C LEU A 381 1.19 2.97 -21.40
N ARG A 382 1.26 3.36 -22.69
CA ARG A 382 1.06 4.77 -23.08
C ARG A 382 -0.31 5.29 -22.65
N ARG A 383 -1.39 4.51 -22.88
CA ARG A 383 -2.74 4.89 -22.43
C ARG A 383 -2.84 4.94 -20.91
N TYR A 384 -2.24 3.98 -20.22
CA TYR A 384 -2.18 3.94 -18.76
C TYR A 384 -1.55 5.21 -18.19
N LEU A 385 -0.38 5.61 -18.70
CA LEU A 385 0.37 6.77 -18.20
C LEU A 385 -0.37 8.10 -18.44
N ARG A 386 -1.11 8.21 -19.55
CA ARG A 386 -1.94 9.40 -19.85
C ARG A 386 -3.09 9.61 -18.89
N VAL A 387 -3.65 8.54 -18.32
CA VAL A 387 -4.72 8.65 -17.31
C VAL A 387 -4.19 8.65 -15.88
N SER A 388 -2.90 8.31 -15.65
CA SER A 388 -2.30 8.20 -14.32
C SER A 388 -1.14 9.19 -14.09
N LEU A 389 0.08 8.85 -14.50
CA LEU A 389 1.30 9.59 -14.17
C LEU A 389 1.30 11.03 -14.71
N LEU A 390 0.85 11.26 -15.95
CA LEU A 390 0.85 12.62 -16.52
C LEU A 390 -0.07 13.58 -15.74
N PRO A 391 -1.33 13.22 -15.41
CA PRO A 391 -2.15 14.02 -14.50
C PRO A 391 -1.50 14.30 -13.15
N LEU A 392 -0.84 13.31 -12.55
CA LEU A 392 -0.18 13.48 -11.26
C LEU A 392 0.95 14.51 -11.31
N LEU A 393 1.76 14.49 -12.38
CA LEU A 393 2.83 15.47 -12.59
C LEU A 393 2.27 16.87 -12.83
N ASP A 394 1.26 17.02 -13.69
CA ASP A 394 0.67 18.33 -14.00
C ASP A 394 -0.04 18.95 -12.78
N VAL A 395 -0.71 18.15 -11.95
CA VAL A 395 -1.32 18.63 -10.69
C VAL A 395 -0.25 19.10 -9.70
N PHE A 396 0.86 18.37 -9.54
CA PHE A 396 1.93 18.83 -8.67
C PHE A 396 2.63 20.08 -9.21
N GLU A 397 2.90 20.13 -10.52
CA GLU A 397 3.55 21.27 -11.16
C GLU A 397 2.72 22.56 -11.03
N ARG A 398 1.41 22.47 -11.25
CA ARG A 398 0.50 23.64 -11.28
C ARG A 398 -0.04 24.04 -9.92
N GLU A 399 -0.38 23.06 -9.09
CA GLU A 399 -1.14 23.30 -7.85
C GLU A 399 -0.33 22.94 -6.59
N GLY A 400 0.87 22.37 -6.73
CA GLY A 400 1.71 21.95 -5.61
C GLY A 400 1.21 20.73 -4.85
N VAL A 401 0.17 20.04 -5.33
CA VAL A 401 -0.44 18.90 -4.65
C VAL A 401 0.22 17.60 -5.09
N SER A 402 0.82 16.89 -4.13
CA SER A 402 1.45 15.59 -4.30
C SER A 402 0.60 14.52 -3.62
N PHE A 403 0.20 13.50 -4.39
CA PHE A 403 -0.58 12.37 -3.90
C PHE A 403 0.29 11.14 -3.63
N GLU A 404 -0.04 10.38 -2.59
CA GLU A 404 0.55 9.06 -2.29
C GLU A 404 -0.01 7.97 -3.25
N ALA A 405 0.18 8.17 -4.55
CA ALA A 405 -0.37 7.36 -5.65
C ALA A 405 0.39 6.03 -5.89
N HIS A 406 0.71 5.31 -4.81
CA HIS A 406 1.23 3.94 -4.89
C HIS A 406 0.16 2.95 -5.36
N VAL A 407 0.55 1.73 -5.70
CA VAL A 407 -0.36 0.74 -6.34
C VAL A 407 -1.60 0.38 -5.52
N GLN A 408 -1.57 0.47 -4.18
CA GLN A 408 -2.74 0.22 -3.33
C GLN A 408 -3.72 1.42 -3.24
N ASN A 409 -3.23 2.64 -3.51
CA ASN A 409 -4.02 3.87 -3.50
C ASN A 409 -4.43 4.29 -4.91
N SER A 410 -4.14 3.43 -5.90
CA SER A 410 -4.41 3.64 -7.31
C SER A 410 -5.49 2.67 -7.77
N LEU A 411 -6.52 3.19 -8.43
CA LEU A 411 -7.66 2.43 -8.94
C LEU A 411 -7.75 2.60 -10.46
N LEU A 412 -7.83 1.50 -11.19
CA LEU A 412 -7.96 1.48 -12.64
C LEU A 412 -9.33 0.92 -13.05
N HIS A 413 -10.00 1.63 -13.94
CA HIS A 413 -11.10 1.07 -14.74
C HIS A 413 -10.62 0.88 -16.18
N THR A 414 -10.98 -0.28 -16.75
CA THR A 414 -10.69 -0.60 -18.14
C THR A 414 -11.97 -0.83 -18.91
N GLU A 415 -11.94 -0.50 -20.19
CA GLU A 415 -13.01 -0.76 -21.16
C GLU A 415 -12.42 -1.60 -22.28
N ASP A 416 -12.98 -2.79 -22.52
CA ASP A 416 -12.42 -3.80 -23.42
C ASP A 416 -10.92 -4.09 -23.20
N GLY A 417 -10.46 -4.00 -21.95
CA GLY A 417 -9.06 -4.21 -21.55
C GLY A 417 -8.16 -2.97 -21.65
N TRP A 418 -8.62 -1.87 -22.26
CA TRP A 418 -7.86 -0.62 -22.35
C TRP A 418 -7.99 0.26 -21.09
N PRO A 419 -6.92 0.92 -20.62
CA PRO A 419 -7.01 1.90 -19.53
C PRO A 419 -7.90 3.07 -19.93
N GLU A 420 -9.02 3.25 -19.22
CA GLU A 420 -10.05 4.24 -19.59
C GLU A 420 -10.20 5.34 -18.55
N ARG A 421 -10.08 5.00 -17.26
CA ARG A 421 -10.19 5.95 -16.16
C ARG A 421 -9.35 5.50 -14.95
N PHE A 422 -8.79 6.47 -14.25
CA PHE A 422 -7.92 6.25 -13.10
C PHE A 422 -8.32 7.13 -11.93
N TRP A 423 -8.23 6.59 -10.71
CA TRP A 423 -8.44 7.36 -9.49
C TRP A 423 -7.32 7.14 -8.48
N VAL A 424 -7.01 8.19 -7.75
CA VAL A 424 -6.26 8.10 -6.49
C VAL A 424 -7.22 8.16 -5.30
N ARG A 425 -6.92 7.41 -4.26
CA ARG A 425 -7.62 7.48 -2.96
C ARG A 425 -6.62 7.72 -1.82
N ASP A 426 -7.17 7.91 -0.62
CA ASP A 426 -6.44 8.10 0.63
C ASP A 426 -5.79 9.48 0.76
N MET A 427 -6.55 10.42 1.33
CA MET A 427 -6.17 11.83 1.36
C MET A 427 -5.23 12.16 2.52
N GLU A 428 -5.16 11.29 3.53
CA GLU A 428 -4.18 11.36 4.62
C GLU A 428 -2.74 11.50 4.11
N GLY A 429 -2.36 10.75 3.05
CA GLY A 429 -1.00 10.77 2.49
C GLY A 429 -0.67 11.98 1.61
N THR A 430 -1.62 12.88 1.37
CA THR A 430 -1.42 14.06 0.51
C THR A 430 -0.43 15.02 1.13
N SER A 431 0.45 15.60 0.32
CA SER A 431 1.39 16.66 0.72
C SER A 431 1.29 17.85 -0.23
N VAL A 432 1.41 19.05 0.30
CA VAL A 432 1.28 20.31 -0.45
C VAL A 432 2.57 21.10 -0.35
N SER A 433 3.15 21.44 -1.51
CA SER A 433 4.37 22.23 -1.61
C SER A 433 4.14 23.67 -1.19
N THR A 434 4.95 24.16 -0.24
CA THR A 434 4.98 25.56 0.18
C THR A 434 5.48 26.52 -0.91
N ALA A 435 6.18 26.01 -1.93
CA ALA A 435 6.69 26.83 -3.03
C ALA A 435 5.68 26.99 -4.18
N ARG A 436 4.71 26.09 -4.29
CA ARG A 436 3.78 25.99 -5.43
C ARG A 436 2.34 26.29 -5.07
N CYS A 437 1.90 25.95 -3.86
CA CYS A 437 0.54 26.17 -3.41
C CYS A 437 0.46 27.36 -2.45
N CYS A 438 -0.62 28.13 -2.53
CA CYS A 438 -0.87 29.30 -1.68
C CYS A 438 -2.23 29.28 -0.97
N ASP A 439 -3.01 28.20 -1.14
CA ASP A 439 -4.44 28.18 -0.82
C ASP A 439 -4.78 27.08 0.19
N VAL A 440 -4.01 27.01 1.27
CA VAL A 440 -4.21 26.12 2.41
C VAL A 440 -4.02 26.95 3.68
N ASP A 441 -4.74 26.62 4.75
CA ASP A 441 -4.58 27.25 6.05
C ASP A 441 -3.12 27.10 6.54
N SER A 442 -2.52 28.15 7.11
CA SER A 442 -1.13 28.13 7.54
C SER A 442 -0.85 27.08 8.61
N GLU A 443 -1.85 26.74 9.44
CA GLU A 443 -1.74 25.74 10.50
C GLU A 443 -2.08 24.32 10.00
N SER A 444 -2.40 24.16 8.72
CA SER A 444 -2.75 22.84 8.17
C SER A 444 -1.54 21.90 8.19
N PRO A 445 -1.73 20.62 8.59
CA PRO A 445 -0.67 19.60 8.54
C PRO A 445 -0.33 19.14 7.11
N LEU A 446 -0.86 19.79 6.08
CA LEU A 446 -0.59 19.48 4.67
C LEU A 446 0.71 20.05 4.13
N TRP A 447 1.34 21.00 4.82
CA TRP A 447 2.49 21.72 4.31
C TRP A 447 3.77 20.89 4.33
N TYR A 448 4.45 20.87 3.19
CA TYR A 448 5.75 20.23 2.98
C TYR A 448 6.65 21.17 2.19
N SER A 449 7.96 21.04 2.39
CA SER A 449 8.91 21.64 1.45
C SER A 449 8.67 21.10 0.03
N ASP A 450 9.02 21.89 -0.99
CA ASP A 450 8.88 21.45 -2.38
C ASP A 450 9.62 20.13 -2.64
N ASP A 451 10.85 20.04 -2.13
CA ASP A 451 11.72 18.87 -2.26
C ASP A 451 11.09 17.63 -1.61
N GLU A 452 10.48 17.76 -0.43
CA GLU A 452 9.85 16.63 0.25
C GLU A 452 8.55 16.20 -0.44
N ALA A 453 7.70 17.14 -0.84
CA ALA A 453 6.48 16.84 -1.59
C ALA A 453 6.81 16.17 -2.94
N TRP A 454 7.87 16.64 -3.61
CA TRP A 454 8.36 16.07 -4.86
C TRP A 454 9.01 14.70 -4.67
N LEU A 455 9.82 14.51 -3.63
CA LEU A 455 10.40 13.22 -3.26
C LEU A 455 9.31 12.17 -3.04
N ARG A 456 8.25 12.52 -2.31
CA ARG A 456 7.09 11.65 -2.08
C ARG A 456 6.43 11.26 -3.41
N LEU A 457 6.11 12.25 -4.26
CA LEU A 457 5.48 11.98 -5.56
C LEU A 457 6.33 11.04 -6.43
N ARG A 458 7.63 11.31 -6.54
CA ARG A 458 8.58 10.47 -7.31
C ARG A 458 8.61 9.05 -6.80
N TYR A 459 8.72 8.86 -5.48
CA TYR A 459 8.71 7.54 -4.89
C TYR A 459 7.40 6.80 -5.17
N HIS A 460 6.26 7.42 -4.89
CA HIS A 460 4.96 6.74 -4.96
C HIS A 460 4.52 6.47 -6.39
N ALA A 461 4.59 7.46 -7.27
CA ALA A 461 4.07 7.35 -8.64
C ALA A 461 5.05 6.67 -9.61
N VAL A 462 6.36 6.74 -9.35
CA VAL A 462 7.38 6.19 -10.27
C VAL A 462 8.02 4.94 -9.68
N THR A 463 8.74 5.05 -8.56
CA THR A 463 9.51 3.90 -8.02
C THR A 463 8.60 2.77 -7.52
N ASN A 464 7.57 3.09 -6.74
CA ASN A 464 6.65 2.11 -6.19
C ASN A 464 5.66 1.62 -7.24
N HIS A 465 5.13 2.53 -8.04
CA HIS A 465 4.03 2.25 -8.94
C HIS A 465 4.49 1.88 -10.35
N LEU A 466 5.05 2.82 -11.11
CA LEU A 466 5.47 2.53 -12.48
C LEU A 466 6.49 1.38 -12.55
N GLY A 467 7.46 1.36 -11.63
CA GLY A 467 8.45 0.28 -11.53
C GLY A 467 7.82 -1.10 -11.32
N HIS A 468 6.80 -1.18 -10.46
CA HIS A 468 6.08 -2.43 -10.22
C HIS A 468 5.24 -2.85 -11.42
N LEU A 469 4.51 -1.91 -12.03
CA LEU A 469 3.71 -2.16 -13.23
C LEU A 469 4.57 -2.68 -14.37
N ILE A 470 5.69 -2.01 -14.68
CA ILE A 470 6.60 -2.42 -15.76
C ILE A 470 7.24 -3.76 -15.46
N ALA A 471 7.67 -4.01 -14.22
CA ALA A 471 8.25 -5.30 -13.84
C ALA A 471 7.26 -6.47 -13.97
N VAL A 472 5.97 -6.24 -13.69
CA VAL A 472 4.92 -7.25 -13.88
C VAL A 472 4.65 -7.47 -15.37
N ILE A 473 4.42 -6.40 -16.14
CA ILE A 473 4.14 -6.52 -17.58
C ILE A 473 5.33 -7.14 -18.31
N GLY A 474 6.55 -6.70 -18.00
CA GLY A 474 7.79 -7.18 -18.61
C GLY A 474 8.03 -8.67 -18.43
N ARG A 475 7.60 -9.26 -17.31
CA ARG A 475 7.66 -10.72 -17.04
C ARG A 475 6.78 -11.55 -17.97
N HIS A 476 5.72 -10.96 -18.50
CA HIS A 476 4.77 -11.63 -19.40
C HIS A 476 4.79 -11.06 -20.83
N ALA A 477 5.71 -10.14 -21.11
CA ALA A 477 5.91 -9.50 -22.41
C ALA A 477 7.38 -9.70 -22.85
N HIS A 478 7.87 -8.85 -23.76
CA HIS A 478 9.23 -8.92 -24.29
C HIS A 478 10.27 -8.18 -23.40
N GLY A 479 10.15 -8.32 -22.07
CA GLY A 479 11.02 -7.68 -21.08
C GLY A 479 10.65 -6.25 -20.69
N GLU A 480 11.37 -5.68 -19.72
CA GLU A 480 11.11 -4.34 -19.16
C GLU A 480 11.61 -3.19 -20.05
N ARG A 481 12.74 -3.38 -20.74
CA ARG A 481 13.45 -2.30 -21.46
C ARG A 481 12.59 -1.58 -22.52
N PRO A 482 11.77 -2.27 -23.36
CA PRO A 482 10.86 -1.60 -24.29
C PRO A 482 9.78 -0.76 -23.59
N LEU A 483 9.31 -1.20 -22.43
CA LEU A 483 8.30 -0.49 -21.64
C LEU A 483 8.89 0.77 -20.97
N TRP A 484 10.10 0.67 -20.44
CA TRP A 484 10.84 1.83 -19.92
C TRP A 484 11.14 2.86 -21.02
N THR A 485 11.51 2.40 -22.22
CA THR A 485 11.71 3.26 -23.40
C THR A 485 10.42 4.00 -23.75
N THR A 486 9.30 3.26 -23.79
CA THR A 486 7.97 3.82 -24.03
C THR A 486 7.58 4.88 -23.00
N ALA A 487 7.82 4.61 -21.71
CA ALA A 487 7.54 5.57 -20.64
C ALA A 487 8.43 6.83 -20.76
N ARG A 488 9.72 6.66 -21.06
CA ARG A 488 10.67 7.76 -21.29
C ARG A 488 10.23 8.66 -22.45
N GLU A 489 9.89 8.08 -23.59
CA GLU A 489 9.42 8.82 -24.77
C GLU A 489 8.21 9.68 -24.44
N LEU A 490 7.21 9.08 -23.78
CA LEU A 490 5.99 9.77 -23.41
C LEU A 490 6.25 10.90 -22.40
N LEU A 491 7.10 10.67 -21.39
CA LEU A 491 7.44 11.69 -20.41
C LEU A 491 8.21 12.87 -21.04
N ARG A 492 9.05 12.61 -22.03
CA ARG A 492 9.73 13.67 -22.81
C ARG A 492 8.77 14.49 -23.66
N SER A 493 7.79 13.84 -24.29
CA SER A 493 6.86 14.53 -25.18
C SER A 493 5.72 15.24 -24.46
N GLU A 494 5.20 14.64 -23.39
CA GLU A 494 3.94 15.06 -22.74
C GLU A 494 4.08 15.37 -21.24
N GLY A 495 5.24 15.09 -20.62
CA GLY A 495 5.44 15.19 -19.16
C GLY A 495 5.91 16.55 -18.64
N GLY A 496 6.10 17.56 -19.48
CA GLY A 496 6.49 18.91 -19.06
C GLY A 496 7.90 18.98 -18.42
N ALA A 497 8.12 19.94 -17.52
CA ALA A 497 9.41 20.12 -16.87
C ALA A 497 9.74 18.95 -15.93
N LEU A 498 8.74 18.49 -15.16
CA LEU A 498 8.91 17.37 -14.23
C LEU A 498 9.13 16.03 -14.96
N GLY A 499 8.45 15.80 -16.08
CA GLY A 499 8.71 14.64 -16.94
C GLY A 499 10.13 14.63 -17.49
N ASN A 500 10.64 15.80 -17.90
CA ASN A 500 12.03 15.95 -18.33
C ASN A 500 13.01 15.69 -17.17
N GLU A 501 12.74 16.23 -15.98
CA GLU A 501 13.54 15.96 -14.78
C GLU A 501 13.62 14.45 -14.50
N LEU A 502 12.48 13.75 -14.50
CA LEU A 502 12.40 12.31 -14.27
C LEU A 502 13.24 11.49 -15.25
N VAL A 503 13.34 11.89 -16.52
CA VAL A 503 14.11 11.14 -17.51
C VAL A 503 15.59 11.53 -17.53
N THR A 504 15.96 12.68 -16.96
CA THR A 504 17.36 13.13 -16.87
C THR A 504 18.03 12.81 -15.54
N ALA A 505 17.26 12.55 -14.48
CA ALA A 505 17.80 12.20 -13.18
C ALA A 505 18.47 10.81 -13.22
N PRO A 506 19.72 10.65 -12.76
CA PRO A 506 20.42 9.36 -12.80
C PRO A 506 19.86 8.34 -11.79
N THR A 507 19.22 8.83 -10.73
CA THR A 507 18.67 8.04 -9.63
C THR A 507 17.23 8.41 -9.34
N MET A 508 16.53 7.52 -8.63
CA MET A 508 15.18 7.72 -8.13
C MET A 508 15.11 7.35 -6.64
N PRO A 509 14.30 8.06 -5.83
CA PRO A 509 14.14 7.73 -4.43
C PRO A 509 13.35 6.44 -4.25
N ALA A 510 13.77 5.61 -3.28
CA ALA A 510 13.09 4.42 -2.83
C ALA A 510 13.01 4.39 -1.31
N LYS A 511 11.81 4.15 -0.73
CA LYS A 511 11.68 3.89 0.71
C LYS A 511 12.46 2.62 1.08
N ALA A 512 13.27 2.74 2.13
CA ALA A 512 14.02 1.64 2.72
C ALA A 512 13.23 0.98 3.85
N ASN A 513 12.22 0.19 3.48
CA ASN A 513 11.28 -0.38 4.43
C ASN A 513 11.91 -1.42 5.37
N LEU A 514 12.89 -2.20 4.92
CA LEU A 514 13.58 -3.19 5.76
C LEU A 514 14.42 -2.49 6.83
N LEU A 515 15.26 -1.53 6.45
CA LEU A 515 16.07 -0.70 7.36
C LEU A 515 15.18 0.12 8.29
N SER A 516 14.16 0.79 7.75
CA SER A 516 13.24 1.61 8.57
C SER A 516 12.51 0.77 9.60
N ARG A 517 12.13 -0.47 9.25
CA ARG A 517 11.47 -1.37 10.20
C ARG A 517 12.40 -1.95 11.24
N PHE A 518 13.62 -2.31 10.85
CA PHE A 518 14.64 -2.72 11.79
C PHE A 518 14.94 -1.62 12.80
N ALA A 519 15.09 -0.37 12.34
CA ALA A 519 15.42 0.78 13.18
C ALA A 519 14.22 1.41 13.91
N GLY A 520 13.02 0.81 13.86
CA GLY A 520 11.82 1.36 14.50
C GLY A 520 11.29 2.68 13.90
N ARG A 521 11.81 3.10 12.75
CA ARG A 521 11.49 4.37 12.05
C ARG A 521 10.31 4.24 11.08
N GLY A 522 9.23 3.59 11.52
CA GLY A 522 8.04 3.42 10.68
C GLY A 522 7.42 4.74 10.21
N GLU A 523 7.33 5.72 11.11
CA GLU A 523 6.70 7.04 10.89
C GLU A 523 7.55 7.99 10.03
N ARG A 524 8.88 7.86 10.13
CA ARG A 524 9.86 8.65 9.39
C ARG A 524 10.76 7.71 8.59
N PRO A 525 10.23 7.11 7.50
CA PRO A 525 10.96 6.11 6.76
C PRO A 525 12.22 6.70 6.15
N LEU A 526 13.29 5.91 6.14
CA LEU A 526 14.50 6.19 5.41
C LEU A 526 14.25 6.05 3.90
N TYR A 527 14.98 6.84 3.11
CA TYR A 527 15.01 6.74 1.66
C TYR A 527 16.44 6.45 1.19
N VAL A 528 16.54 5.69 0.11
CA VAL A 528 17.78 5.42 -0.61
C VAL A 528 17.60 5.78 -2.08
N ASP A 529 18.70 6.09 -2.75
CA ASP A 529 18.70 6.30 -4.19
C ASP A 529 18.95 5.00 -4.92
N ILE A 530 18.08 4.68 -5.89
CA ILE A 530 18.25 3.54 -6.80
C ILE A 530 18.54 4.04 -8.21
N PRO A 531 19.21 3.24 -9.07
CA PRO A 531 19.37 3.58 -10.48
C PRO A 531 18.02 3.85 -11.13
N ASN A 532 17.95 4.87 -11.99
CA ASN A 532 16.73 5.24 -12.70
C ASN A 532 16.63 4.55 -14.07
N PRO A 533 15.72 3.58 -14.28
CA PRO A 533 15.61 2.91 -15.58
C PRO A 533 15.19 3.86 -16.70
N LEU A 534 14.42 4.92 -16.38
CA LEU A 534 14.06 5.94 -17.36
C LEU A 534 15.31 6.60 -17.93
N PHE A 535 16.32 6.88 -17.09
CA PHE A 535 17.61 7.42 -17.52
C PHE A 535 18.44 6.39 -18.29
N GLN A 536 18.53 5.15 -17.78
CA GLN A 536 19.39 4.10 -18.33
C GLN A 536 18.98 3.62 -19.72
N VAL A 537 17.71 3.64 -20.10
CA VAL A 537 17.31 3.25 -21.48
C VAL A 537 17.74 4.24 -22.55
N SER A 538 18.38 5.37 -22.18
CA SER A 538 19.02 6.30 -23.13
C SER A 538 20.47 5.96 -23.48
N THR A 539 21.08 5.09 -22.70
CA THR A 539 22.44 4.55 -22.89
C THR A 539 22.35 3.11 -23.37
#